data_AF-A0A7J4E5Y1-F1
#
_entry.id   AF-A0A7J4E5Y1-F1
#
_cell.length_a   1.000
_cell.length_b   1.000
_cell.length_c   1.000
_cell.angle_alpha   90.00
_cell.angle_beta   90.00
_cell.angle_gamma   90.00
#
_symmetry.space_group_name_H-M   'P 1'
#
loop_
_entity.id
_entity.type
_entity.pdbx_description
1 polymer ?
#
loop_
_entity_poly.entity_id
_entity_poly.type
_entity_poly.pdbx_seq_one_letter_code
_entity_poly.pdbx_strand_id
1 'polypeptide(L)' 'QVHSEIFKLNLPEAEKLRLADVIGEIDYRLSQGADEEVQLSAMLARLALSASSAKVA' A
#
# COMPACT_ATOMS: atom_id res chain seq x y z
N GLN A 1 3.54 -7.31 8.91
CA GLN A 1 4.23 -8.34 8.08
C GLN A 1 4.29 -7.97 6.60
N VAL A 2 3.33 -7.20 6.06
CA VAL A 2 3.31 -6.76 4.64
C VAL A 2 4.44 -5.75 4.31
N HIS A 3 4.86 -4.91 5.28
CA HIS A 3 5.91 -3.91 5.09
C HIS A 3 7.22 -4.42 4.48
N SER A 4 7.69 -5.62 4.86
CA SER A 4 8.95 -6.18 4.36
C SER A 4 8.86 -6.71 2.92
N GLU A 5 7.66 -7.07 2.46
CA GLU A 5 7.46 -7.64 1.13
C GLU A 5 7.52 -6.56 0.02
N ILE A 6 7.18 -5.30 0.34
CA ILE A 6 7.26 -4.17 -0.59
C ILE A 6 8.68 -4.02 -1.15
N PHE A 7 9.70 -4.17 -0.30
CA PHE A 7 11.09 -3.98 -0.69
C PHE A 7 11.57 -5.04 -1.69
N LYS A 8 10.94 -6.22 -1.69
CA LYS A 8 11.22 -7.32 -2.63
C LYS A 8 10.55 -7.13 -3.99
N LEU A 9 9.60 -6.21 -4.11
CA LEU A 9 8.95 -5.91 -5.39
C LEU A 9 9.95 -5.27 -6.36
N ASN A 10 9.85 -5.63 -7.64
CA ASN A 10 10.69 -5.05 -8.70
C ASN A 10 10.07 -3.74 -9.21
N LEU A 11 9.91 -2.77 -8.31
CA LEU A 11 9.31 -1.45 -8.56
C LEU A 11 10.36 -0.35 -8.44
N PRO A 12 10.17 0.81 -9.12
CA PRO A 12 10.97 2.00 -8.89
C PRO A 12 10.96 2.41 -7.41
N GLU A 13 12.06 2.96 -6.92
CA GLU A 13 12.21 3.33 -5.50
C GLU A 13 11.13 4.32 -5.03
N ALA A 14 10.75 5.28 -5.88
CA ALA A 14 9.67 6.21 -5.61
C ALA A 14 8.30 5.52 -5.40
N GLU A 15 8.03 4.43 -6.14
CA GLU A 15 6.80 3.64 -5.96
C GLU A 15 6.88 2.81 -4.68
N LYS A 16 8.03 2.23 -4.36
CA LYS A 16 8.23 1.51 -3.08
C LYS A 16 7.98 2.42 -1.88
N LEU A 17 8.48 3.65 -1.93
CA LEU A 17 8.29 4.63 -0.86
C LEU A 17 6.80 5.01 -0.71
N ARG A 18 6.09 5.25 -1.82
CA ARG A 18 4.64 5.50 -1.81
C ARG A 18 3.86 4.33 -1.19
N LEU A 19 4.18 3.10 -1.58
CA LEU A 19 3.51 1.91 -1.05
C LEU A 19 3.81 1.72 0.44
N ALA A 20 5.04 1.98 0.87
CA ALA A 20 5.42 1.89 2.29
C ALA A 20 4.65 2.89 3.16
N ASP A 21 4.44 4.11 2.67
CA ASP A 21 3.65 5.15 3.35
C ASP A 21 2.19 4.73 3.50
N VAL A 22 1.56 4.27 2.41
CA VAL A 22 0.17 3.77 2.42
C VAL A 22 -0.01 2.60 3.39
N ILE A 23 0.91 1.65 3.39
CA ILE A 23 0.82 0.47 4.26
C ILE A 23 1.02 0.89 5.72
N GLY A 24 1.91 1.85 5.99
CA GLY A 24 2.10 2.42 7.34
C GLY A 24 0.85 3.15 7.86
N GLU A 25 0.19 3.94 7.01
CA GLU A 25 -1.09 4.59 7.34
C GLU A 25 -2.15 3.56 7.73
N ILE A 26 -2.27 2.48 6.96
CA ILE A 26 -3.26 1.44 7.19
C ILE A 26 -2.95 0.63 8.45
N ASP A 27 -1.71 0.20 8.67
CA ASP A 27 -1.29 -0.48 9.91
C ASP A 27 -1.55 0.42 11.13
N TYR A 28 -1.29 1.73 11.02
CA TYR A 28 -1.63 2.67 12.07
C TYR A 28 -3.14 2.71 12.34
N ARG A 29 -3.99 2.84 11.32
CA ARG A 29 -5.45 2.88 11.48
C ARG A 29 -5.99 1.58 12.09
N LEU A 30 -5.47 0.44 11.65
CA LEU A 30 -5.80 -0.87 12.24
C LEU A 30 -5.42 -0.91 13.73
N SER A 31 -4.24 -0.40 14.11
CA SER A 31 -3.82 -0.31 15.51
C SER A 31 -4.74 0.58 16.38
N GLN A 32 -5.44 1.54 15.77
CA GLN A 32 -6.42 2.39 16.42
C GLN A 32 -7.82 1.77 16.47
N GLY A 33 -7.99 0.53 16.01
CA GLY A 33 -9.28 -0.18 16.00
C GLY A 33 -10.18 0.17 14.82
N ALA A 34 -9.61 0.61 13.69
CA ALA A 34 -10.37 0.76 12.45
C ALA A 34 -10.85 -0.60 11.92
N ASP A 35 -11.96 -0.59 11.18
CA ASP A 35 -12.53 -1.78 10.55
C ASP A 35 -11.56 -2.41 9.53
N GLU A 36 -11.24 -3.69 9.74
CA GLU A 36 -10.25 -4.43 8.95
C GLU A 36 -10.66 -4.58 7.48
N GLU A 37 -11.94 -4.84 7.21
CA GLU A 37 -12.45 -5.05 5.85
C GLU A 37 -12.39 -3.77 5.04
N VAL A 38 -12.76 -2.64 5.65
CA VAL A 38 -12.65 -1.31 5.05
C VAL A 38 -11.19 -0.96 4.78
N GLN A 39 -10.30 -1.16 5.74
CA GLN A 39 -8.88 -0.85 5.56
C GLN A 39 -8.23 -1.72 4.48
N LEU A 40 -8.53 -3.02 4.46
CA LEU A 40 -7.99 -3.94 3.45
C LEU A 40 -8.48 -3.57 2.05
N SER A 41 -9.77 -3.24 1.91
CA SER A 41 -10.36 -2.77 0.65
C SER A 41 -9.70 -1.48 0.17
N ALA A 42 -9.44 -0.53 1.08
CA ALA A 42 -8.73 0.70 0.76
C ALA A 42 -7.27 0.43 0.35
N MET A 43 -6.59 -0.52 0.99
CA MET A 43 -5.23 -0.92 0.61
C MET A 43 -5.18 -1.47 -0.82
N LEU A 44 -6.10 -2.37 -1.16
CA LEU A 44 -6.20 -2.97 -2.49
C LEU A 44 -6.53 -1.93 -3.57
N ALA A 45 -7.44 -1.00 -3.27
CA ALA A 45 -7.76 0.10 -4.19
C ALA A 45 -6.54 0.99 -4.46
N ARG A 46 -5.77 1.35 -3.44
CA ARG A 46 -4.54 2.15 -3.59
C ARG A 46 -3.46 1.41 -4.39
N LEU A 47 -3.28 0.11 -4.12
CA LEU A 47 -2.37 -0.74 -4.90
C LEU A 47 -2.78 -0.80 -6.39
N ALA A 48 -4.07 -0.96 -6.68
CA ALA A 48 -4.59 -0.98 -8.05
C ALA A 48 -4.40 0.37 -8.77
N LEU A 49 -4.57 1.49 -8.07
CA LEU A 49 -4.31 2.83 -8.61
C LEU A 49 -2.83 3.01 -8.95
N SER A 50 -1.91 2.63 -8.05
CA SER A 50 -0.46 2.67 -8.30
C SER A 50 -0.06 1.80 -9.51
N ALA A 51 -0.65 0.61 -9.64
CA ALA A 51 -0.40 -0.26 -10.79
C ALA A 51 -0.96 0.32 -12.11
N SER A 52 -2.11 1.01 -12.05
CA SER A 52 -2.72 1.65 -13.21
C SER A 52 -1.94 2.89 -13.68
N SER A 53 -1.48 3.73 -12.75
CA SER A 53 -0.64 4.90 -13.06
C SER A 53 0.67 4.52 -13.74
N ALA A 54 1.24 3.35 -13.43
CA ALA A 54 2.44 2.82 -14.10
C ALA A 54 2.20 2.37 -15.56
N LYS A 55 0.94 2.17 -15.98
CA LYS A 55 0.58 1.70 -17.33
C LYS A 55 0.31 2.83 -18.32
N VAL A 56 0.30 4.08 -17.86
CA VAL A 56 -0.03 5.29 -18.63
C VAL A 56 1.20 6.21 -18.82
N ALA A 57 2.36 5.83 -18.29
CA ALA A 57 3.63 6.56 -18.43
C ALA A 57 4.59 5.84 -19.39
#